data_AF-A0A848N8L1-F1
#
_entry.id   AF-A0A848N8L1-F1
#
_cell.length_a   1.000
_cell.length_b   1.000
_cell.length_c   1.000
_cell.angle_alpha   90.00
_cell.angle_beta   90.00
_cell.angle_gamma   90.00
#
_symmetry.space_group_name_H-M   'P 1'
#
loop_
_entity.id
_entity.type
_entity.pdbx_description
1 polymer ?
#
loop_
_entity_poly.entity_id
_entity_poly.type
_entity_poly.pdbx_seq_one_letter_code
_entity_poly.pdbx_strand_id
1 'polypeptide(L)' 'MAEGQPSKLYGLDYGSRVLCVFELENYKKMAMKRLLEDSRFASGKNHFLFKSLEDVKQNVFEGWELFDGEKVNLF' A
#
# COMPACT_ATOMS: atom_id res chain seq x y z
N MET A 1 -0.50 15.40 22.27
CA MET A 1 -0.56 15.78 20.84
C MET A 1 -0.98 14.54 20.09
N ALA A 2 -2.21 14.52 19.58
CA ALA A 2 -2.79 13.29 19.01
C ALA A 2 -2.32 13.12 17.56
N GLU A 3 -1.55 12.05 17.33
CA GLU A 3 -1.06 11.62 16.03
C GLU A 3 -2.23 11.36 15.06
N GLY A 4 -2.07 11.75 13.79
CA GLY A 4 -2.96 11.31 12.69
C GLY A 4 -3.93 12.32 12.07
N GLN A 5 -3.63 13.63 12.04
CA GLN A 5 -4.54 14.63 11.45
C GLN A 5 -4.11 15.42 10.19
N PRO A 6 -3.07 15.08 9.39
CA PRO A 6 -2.92 15.75 8.10
C PRO A 6 -4.19 15.65 7.24
N SER A 7 -4.83 14.48 7.19
CA SER A 7 -6.09 14.26 6.45
C SER A 7 -7.25 15.14 6.93
N LYS A 8 -7.41 15.32 8.26
CA LYS A 8 -8.44 16.20 8.83
C LYS A 8 -8.16 17.68 8.60
N LEU A 9 -6.89 18.09 8.62
CA LEU A 9 -6.48 19.48 8.35
C LEU A 9 -6.73 19.89 6.89
N TYR A 10 -6.65 18.93 5.95
CA TYR A 10 -6.82 19.18 4.51
C TYR A 10 -8.15 18.69 3.93
N GLY A 11 -9.09 18.24 4.76
CA GLY A 11 -10.41 17.78 4.29
C GLY A 11 -10.36 16.57 3.34
N LEU A 12 -9.37 15.69 3.52
CA LEU A 12 -9.23 14.48 2.72
C LEU A 12 -10.05 13.35 3.35
N ASP A 13 -11.17 12.99 2.71
CA ASP A 13 -12.08 11.91 3.15
C ASP A 13 -11.44 10.51 3.13
N TYR A 14 -10.29 10.38 2.45
CA TYR A 14 -9.61 9.11 2.24
C TYR A 14 -8.44 8.97 3.22
N GLY A 15 -8.42 7.86 3.98
CA GLY A 15 -7.29 7.50 4.82
C GLY A 15 -6.00 7.49 3.99
N SER A 16 -4.92 8.06 4.52
CA SER A 16 -3.63 8.07 3.84
C SER A 16 -3.19 6.65 3.52
N ARG A 17 -3.02 6.34 2.23
CA ARG A 17 -2.42 5.09 1.75
C ARG A 17 -0.96 5.35 1.39
N VAL A 18 -0.08 4.46 1.81
CA VAL A 18 1.34 4.42 1.48
C VAL A 18 1.50 3.58 0.22
N LEU A 19 2.03 4.19 -0.83
CA LEU A 19 2.32 3.50 -2.09
C LEU A 19 3.76 2.98 -2.03
N CYS A 20 3.91 1.66 -2.08
CA CYS A 20 5.19 0.96 -2.07
C CYS A 20 5.49 0.47 -3.50
N VAL A 21 6.38 1.18 -4.20
CA VAL A 21 6.81 0.82 -5.56
C VAL A 21 8.18 0.16 -5.51
N PHE A 22 8.29 -1.03 -6.10
CA PHE A 22 9.54 -1.80 -6.12
C PHE A 22 10.09 -1.93 -7.53
N GLU A 23 11.40 -1.77 -7.68
CA GLU A 23 12.08 -1.93 -8.99
C GLU A 23 11.78 -3.30 -9.61
N LEU A 24 11.80 -4.36 -8.80
CA LEU A 24 11.60 -5.73 -9.24
C LEU A 24 10.44 -6.40 -8.48
N GLU A 25 9.64 -7.17 -9.21
CA GLU A 25 8.49 -7.92 -8.70
C GLU A 25 8.87 -8.86 -7.54
N ASN A 26 10.07 -9.45 -7.62
CA ASN A 26 10.58 -10.37 -6.60
C ASN A 26 10.72 -9.67 -5.24
N TYR A 27 11.19 -8.42 -5.23
CA TYR A 27 11.36 -7.65 -4.00
C TYR A 27 10.02 -7.21 -3.41
N LYS A 28 9.05 -6.85 -4.27
CA LYS A 28 7.66 -6.61 -3.85
C LYS A 28 7.10 -7.81 -3.09
N LYS A 29 7.18 -9.01 -3.68
CA LYS A 29 6.69 -10.26 -3.07
C LYS A 29 7.39 -10.59 -1.75
N MET A 30 8.70 -10.40 -1.68
CA MET A 30 9.46 -10.62 -0.43
C MET A 30 9.04 -9.67 0.68
N ALA A 31 8.80 -8.39 0.37
CA ALA A 31 8.35 -7.39 1.34
C ALA A 31 6.92 -7.71 1.84
N MET A 32 6.00 -8.00 0.92
CA MET A 32 4.62 -8.38 1.25
C MET A 32 4.57 -9.60 2.17
N LYS A 33 5.36 -10.65 1.85
CA LYS A 33 5.46 -11.85 2.69
C LYS A 33 5.90 -11.54 4.13
N ARG A 34 6.95 -10.72 4.30
CA ARG A 34 7.44 -10.34 5.63
C ARG A 34 6.41 -9.54 6.44
N LEU A 35 5.66 -8.67 5.78
CA LEU A 35 4.59 -7.90 6.41
C LEU A 35 3.42 -8.81 6.83
N LEU A 36 3.07 -9.77 6.00
CA LEU A 36 2.02 -10.74 6.29
C LEU A 36 2.37 -11.65 7.49
N GLU A 37 3.64 -12.02 7.64
CA GLU A 37 4.13 -12.85 8.75
C GLU A 37 4.26 -12.08 10.08
N ASP A 38 4.26 -10.75 10.05
CA ASP A 38 4.44 -9.90 11.22
C ASP A 38 3.10 -9.37 11.76
N SER A 39 2.66 -9.94 12.90
CA SER A 39 1.38 -9.61 13.52
C SER A 39 1.21 -8.14 13.89
N ARG A 40 2.31 -7.37 14.01
CA ARG A 40 2.26 -5.92 14.25
C ARG A 40 1.64 -5.15 13.10
N PHE A 41 1.65 -5.71 11.90
CA PHE A 41 1.09 -5.10 10.69
C PHE A 41 -0.33 -5.56 10.38
N ALA A 42 -0.93 -6.44 11.17
CA ALA A 42 -2.26 -7.01 10.90
C ALA A 42 -3.36 -5.94 10.71
N SER A 43 -3.32 -4.85 11.49
CA SER A 43 -4.26 -3.72 11.37
C SER A 43 -3.88 -2.72 10.28
N GLY A 44 -2.68 -2.80 9.73
CA GLY A 44 -2.12 -1.87 8.75
C GLY A 44 -2.44 -2.21 7.29
N LYS A 45 -3.04 -3.37 7.00
CA LYS A 45 -3.27 -3.90 5.64
C LYS A 45 -3.76 -2.86 4.65
N ASN A 46 -4.89 -2.23 4.96
CA ASN A 46 -5.58 -1.32 4.05
C ASN A 46 -4.85 0.02 3.83
N HIS A 47 -3.74 0.26 4.53
CA HIS A 47 -2.92 1.45 4.38
C HIS A 47 -1.74 1.26 3.44
N PHE A 48 -1.37 0.04 3.04
CA PHE A 48 -0.21 -0.19 2.16
C PHE A 48 -0.65 -0.80 0.84
N LEU A 49 -0.27 -0.14 -0.25
CA LEU A 49 -0.49 -0.63 -1.61
C LEU A 49 0.85 -0.91 -2.28
N PHE A 50 0.98 -2.11 -2.86
CA PHE A 50 2.21 -2.62 -3.46
C PHE A 50 2.07 -2.71 -4.97
N LYS A 51 3.12 -2.30 -5.68
CA LYS A 51 3.20 -2.44 -7.13
C LYS A 51 4.66 -2.48 -7.61
N SER A 52 4.92 -3.13 -8.75
CA SER A 52 6.24 -3.04 -9.39
C SER A 52 6.37 -1.74 -10.19
N LEU A 53 7.60 -1.25 -10.40
CA LEU A 53 7.85 -0.07 -11.21
C LEU A 53 7.39 -0.28 -12.66
N GLU A 54 7.55 -1.49 -13.19
CA GLU A 54 7.05 -1.85 -14.52
C GLU A 54 5.54 -1.71 -14.61
N ASP A 55 4.79 -2.27 -13.66
CA ASP A 55 3.33 -2.20 -13.66
C ASP A 55 2.83 -0.77 -13.46
N VAL A 56 3.51 0.05 -12.65
CA VAL A 56 3.19 1.48 -12.46
C VAL A 56 3.30 2.23 -13.79
N LYS A 57 4.34 1.95 -14.58
CA LYS A 57 4.54 2.57 -15.90
C LYS A 57 3.43 2.18 -16.89
N GLN A 58 2.86 1.00 -16.76
CA GLN A 58 1.76 0.53 -17.62
C GLN A 58 0.41 1.11 -17.20
N ASN A 59 0.10 1.10 -15.90
CA ASN A 59 -1.17 1.59 -15.36
C ASN A 59 -0.99 1.98 -13.89
N VAL A 60 -1.21 3.24 -13.53
CA VAL A 60 -1.06 3.70 -12.14
C VAL A 60 -2.30 3.42 -11.28
N PHE A 61 -3.49 3.27 -11.87
CA PHE A 61 -4.75 3.35 -11.13
C PHE A 61 -5.29 2.00 -10.66
N GLU A 62 -4.97 0.92 -11.36
CA GLU A 62 -5.60 -0.38 -11.14
C GLU A 62 -4.58 -1.44 -10.72
N GLY A 63 -5.04 -2.54 -10.12
CA GLY A 63 -4.20 -3.71 -9.87
C GLY A 63 -3.08 -3.47 -8.85
N TRP A 64 -3.33 -2.63 -7.85
CA TRP A 64 -2.49 -2.56 -6.66
C TRP A 64 -2.73 -3.77 -5.77
N GLU A 65 -1.72 -4.22 -5.05
CA GLU A 65 -1.84 -5.34 -4.12
C GLU A 65 -1.76 -4.86 -2.68
N LEU A 66 -2.63 -5.38 -1.81
CA LEU A 66 -2.43 -5.38 -0.37
C LEU A 66 -1.40 -6.47 -0.02
N PHE A 67 -0.72 -6.39 1.13
CA PHE A 67 0.37 -7.33 1.43
C PHE A 67 -0.07 -8.80 1.61
N ASP A 68 -1.37 -9.09 1.64
CA ASP A 68 -1.93 -10.45 1.60
C ASP A 68 -2.27 -10.93 0.19
N GLY A 69 -1.99 -10.12 -0.83
CA GLY A 69 -2.20 -10.43 -2.25
C GLY A 69 -3.58 -10.03 -2.79
N GLU A 70 -4.45 -9.43 -1.96
CA GLU A 70 -5.72 -8.88 -2.45
C GLU A 70 -5.46 -7.73 -3.42
N LYS A 71 -6.12 -7.74 -4.58
CA LYS A 71 -6.00 -6.68 -5.59
C LYS A 71 -7.06 -5.62 -5.40
N VAL A 72 -6.65 -4.36 -5.42
CA VAL A 72 -7.51 -3.19 -5.28
C VAL A 72 -7.14 -2.10 -6.29
N ASN A 73 -8.05 -1.15 -6.48
CA ASN A 73 -7.77 0.08 -7.21
C ASN A 73 -7.26 1.16 -6.25
N LEU A 74 -6.58 2.14 -6.83
CA LEU A 74 -6.03 3.27 -6.08
C LEU A 74 -7.13 4.09 -5.38
N PHE A 75 -8.30 4.20 -6.02
CA PHE A 75 -9.49 4.91 -5.55
C PHE A 75 -10.62 3.96 -5.16
#